data_AF-A0A177QEL2-F1
#
_entry.id   AF-A0A177QEL2-F1
#
_cell.length_a   1.000
_cell.length_b   1.000
_cell.length_c   1.000
_cell.angle_alpha   90.00
_cell.angle_beta   90.00
_cell.angle_gamma   90.00
#
_symmetry.space_group_name_H-M   'P 1'
#
loop_
_entity.id
_entity.type
_entity.pdbx_description
1 polymer ?
#
loop_
_entity_poly.entity_id
_entity_poly.type
_entity_poly.pdbx_seq_one_letter_code
_entity_poly.pdbx_strand_id
1 'polypeptide(L)' 'MQPLFSEGEIIFVNPELSGEPGDYVVVESEAGGPEGALVRQLKEIGRQAILHPLNRRYEDLSKTKHQRIWGRVVRLRKNL' A
#
# COMPACT_ATOMS: atom_id res chain seq x y z
N MET A 1 -8.65 -1.25 -1.62
CA MET A 1 -7.86 -2.51 -1.65
C MET A 1 -8.75 -3.71 -1.31
N GLN A 2 -9.94 -3.79 -1.93
CA GLN A 2 -10.88 -4.90 -1.72
C GLN A 2 -10.32 -6.19 -2.34
N PRO A 3 -10.65 -7.38 -1.79
CA PRO A 3 -11.63 -7.60 -0.72
C PRO A 3 -11.07 -7.48 0.70
N LEU A 4 -9.75 -7.35 0.87
CA LEU A 4 -9.13 -7.36 2.19
C LEU A 4 -9.35 -6.06 2.95
N PHE A 5 -9.38 -4.93 2.23
CA PHE A 5 -9.61 -3.60 2.78
C PHE A 5 -10.80 -2.95 2.08
N SER A 6 -11.85 -2.70 2.85
CA SER A 6 -13.07 -2.03 2.42
C SER A 6 -13.01 -0.53 2.75
N GLU A 7 -13.80 0.23 2.01
CA GLU A 7 -13.99 1.64 2.32
C GLU A 7 -14.58 1.81 3.73
N GLY A 8 -14.09 2.80 4.48
CA GLY A 8 -14.51 3.05 5.87
C GLY A 8 -13.83 2.17 6.93
N GLU A 9 -12.98 1.20 6.55
CA GLU A 9 -12.22 0.42 7.53
C GLU A 9 -11.01 1.19 8.07
N ILE A 10 -10.67 0.91 9.35
CA ILE A 10 -9.49 1.48 10.01
C ILE A 10 -8.34 0.47 9.90
N ILE A 11 -7.23 0.94 9.33
CA ILE A 11 -5.95 0.21 9.30
C ILE A 11 -4.98 0.79 10.33
N PHE A 12 -4.18 -0.08 10.93
CA PHE A 12 -3.08 0.33 11.80
C PHE A 12 -1.77 0.20 11.04
N VAL A 13 -1.01 1.28 11.02
CA VAL A 13 0.26 1.39 10.30
C VAL A 13 1.37 1.57 11.33
N ASN A 14 2.41 0.75 11.25
CA ASN A 14 3.63 0.93 12.02
C ASN A 14 4.69 1.62 11.14
N PRO A 15 5.08 2.87 11.46
CA PRO A 15 6.06 3.63 10.66
C PRO A 15 7.51 3.17 10.86
N GLU A 16 7.80 2.42 11.91
CA GLU A 16 9.16 1.93 12.21
C GLU A 16 9.50 0.65 11.42
N LEU A 17 8.49 0.00 10.85
CA LEU A 17 8.65 -1.23 10.08
C LEU A 17 8.76 -0.90 8.59
N SER A 18 9.87 -1.33 7.99
CA SER A 18 10.01 -1.38 6.53
C SER A 18 9.04 -2.41 5.94
N GLY A 19 8.61 -2.17 4.71
CA GLY A 19 7.83 -3.15 3.95
C GLY A 19 8.72 -4.17 3.26
N GLU A 20 8.34 -5.44 3.32
CA GLU A 20 8.93 -6.55 2.57
C GLU A 20 7.96 -7.03 1.47
N PRO A 21 8.43 -7.75 0.44
CA PRO A 21 7.53 -8.35 -0.54
C PRO A 21 6.46 -9.22 0.14
N GLY A 22 5.19 -8.95 -0.17
CA GLY A 22 4.02 -9.56 0.45
C GLY A 22 3.30 -8.64 1.44
N ASP A 23 4.01 -7.68 2.04
CA ASP A 23 3.45 -6.75 3.02
C ASP A 23 2.50 -5.74 2.38
N TYR A 24 1.53 -5.28 3.17
CA TYR A 24 0.74 -4.11 2.83
C TYR A 24 1.38 -2.88 3.42
N VAL A 25 1.54 -1.84 2.60
CA VAL A 25 2.23 -0.61 2.95
C VAL A 25 1.38 0.61 2.61
N VAL A 26 1.58 1.67 3.38
CA VAL A 26 1.10 3.00 3.02
C VAL A 26 2.22 3.75 2.33
N VAL A 27 1.95 4.27 1.14
CA VAL A 27 2.93 4.95 0.29
C VAL A 27 2.41 6.31 -0.16
N GLU A 28 3.31 7.26 -0.31
CA GLU A 28 2.97 8.56 -0.88
C GLU A 28 2.48 8.40 -2.33
N SER A 29 1.44 9.14 -2.71
CA SER A 29 0.96 9.19 -4.09
C SER A 29 1.82 10.16 -4.90
N GLU A 30 2.30 9.76 -6.08
CA GLU A 30 3.09 10.66 -6.95
C GLU A 30 2.22 11.71 -7.66
N ALA A 31 0.90 11.53 -7.70
CA ALA A 31 0.01 12.33 -8.56
C ALA A 31 -0.36 13.72 -8.02
N GLY A 32 0.18 14.16 -6.88
CA GLY A 32 -0.04 15.52 -6.35
C GLY A 32 -1.51 15.90 -6.08
N GLY A 33 -2.45 14.93 -6.12
CA GLY A 33 -3.85 15.13 -5.79
C GLY A 33 -4.10 15.07 -4.27
N PRO A 34 -5.30 15.46 -3.81
CA PRO A 34 -5.65 15.55 -2.38
C PRO A 34 -5.58 14.22 -1.62
N GLU A 35 -5.41 13.09 -2.32
CA GLU A 35 -5.19 11.76 -1.74
C GLU A 35 -3.70 11.55 -1.45
N GLY A 36 -3.24 12.09 -0.31
CA GLY A 36 -1.83 12.13 0.07
C GLY A 36 -1.13 10.77 0.30
N ALA A 37 -1.86 9.65 0.27
CA ALA A 37 -1.28 8.32 0.42
C ALA A 37 -2.15 7.20 -0.18
N LEU A 38 -1.52 6.10 -0.59
CA LEU A 38 -2.13 4.90 -1.12
C LEU A 38 -1.80 3.70 -0.25
N VAL A 39 -2.74 2.75 -0.15
CA VAL A 39 -2.47 1.42 0.42
C VAL A 39 -2.21 0.45 -0.74
N ARG A 40 -1.07 -0.24 -0.70
CA ARG A 40 -0.65 -1.19 -1.76
C ARG A 40 0.01 -2.41 -1.13
N GLN A 41 -0.03 -3.55 -1.82
CA GLN A 41 0.82 -4.68 -1.48
C GLN A 41 2.16 -4.49 -2.16
N LEU A 42 3.25 -4.57 -1.41
CA LEU A 42 4.58 -4.58 -1.99
C LEU A 42 4.82 -5.94 -2.64
N LYS A 43 5.24 -5.96 -3.90
CA LYS A 43 5.66 -7.16 -4.62
C LYS A 43 7.03 -6.93 -5.23
N GLU A 44 7.75 -8.01 -5.47
CA GLU A 44 8.95 -7.98 -6.28
C GLU A 44 8.73 -8.85 -7.52
N ILE A 45 8.88 -8.25 -8.69
CA ILE A 45 8.82 -8.96 -9.97
C ILE A 45 10.19 -8.82 -10.62
N GLY A 46 10.94 -9.92 -10.68
CA GLY A 46 12.34 -9.89 -11.09
C GLY A 46 13.19 -9.12 -10.08
N ARG A 47 13.64 -7.91 -10.45
CA ARG A 47 14.41 -6.99 -9.58
C ARG A 47 13.68 -5.67 -9.32
N GLN A 48 12.42 -5.56 -9.75
CA GLN A 48 11.64 -4.34 -9.64
C GLN A 48 10.61 -4.49 -8.52
N ALA A 49 10.62 -3.54 -7.59
CA ALA A 49 9.57 -3.41 -6.60
C ALA A 49 8.31 -2.80 -7.24
N ILE A 50 7.17 -3.44 -7.00
CA ILE A 50 5.85 -3.12 -7.55
C ILE A 50 4.89 -2.85 -6.40
N LEU A 51 4.03 -1.85 -6.57
CA LEU A 51 2.95 -1.48 -5.69
C LEU A 51 1.63 -2.04 -6.25
N HIS A 52 1.29 -3.25 -5.82
CA HIS A 52 0.17 -4.00 -6.34
C HIS A 52 -1.15 -3.64 -5.64
N PRO A 53 -2.22 -3.31 -6.38
CA PRO A 53 -3.56 -3.28 -5.81
C PRO A 53 -4.14 -4.69 -5.65
N LEU A 54 -4.92 -4.92 -4.61
CA LEU A 54 -5.78 -6.12 -4.54
C LEU A 54 -7.03 -5.99 -5.43
N ASN A 55 -7.49 -4.77 -5.66
CA ASN A 55 -8.62 -4.52 -6.54
C ASN A 55 -8.14 -4.46 -7.99
N ARG A 56 -8.50 -5.47 -8.78
CA ARG A 56 -8.11 -5.65 -10.19
C ARG A 56 -8.54 -4.52 -11.14
N ARG A 57 -9.41 -3.61 -10.69
CA ARG A 57 -9.78 -2.42 -11.47
C ARG A 57 -8.64 -1.39 -11.55
N TYR A 58 -7.65 -1.50 -10.69
CA TYR A 58 -6.49 -0.62 -10.66
C TYR A 58 -5.26 -1.37 -11.14
N GLU A 59 -4.34 -0.63 -11.75
CA GLU A 59 -3.11 -1.17 -12.27
C GLU A 59 -2.01 -1.26 -11.20
N ASP A 60 -1.03 -2.11 -11.47
CA ASP A 60 0.24 -2.15 -10.77
C ASP A 60 1.02 -0.87 -11.03
N LEU A 61 1.65 -0.33 -9.98
CA LEU A 61 2.53 0.82 -10.10
C LEU A 61 3.98 0.40 -9.81
N SER A 62 4.92 0.84 -10.62
CA SER A 62 6.34 0.68 -10.31
C SER A 62 6.71 1.54 -9.12
N LYS A 63 7.31 0.96 -8.08
CA LYS A 63 7.83 1.74 -6.96
C LYS A 63 9.04 2.54 -7.43
N THR A 64 8.97 3.86 -7.37
CA THR A 64 10.13 4.72 -7.67
C THR A 64 11.05 4.85 -6.46
N LYS A 65 12.27 5.34 -6.68
CA LYS A 65 13.24 5.60 -5.61
C LYS A 65 12.82 6.77 -4.71
N HIS A 66 12.08 7.73 -5.24
CA HIS A 66 11.65 8.92 -4.52
C HIS A 66 10.36 8.70 -3.73
N GLN A 67 9.57 7.70 -4.11
CA GLN A 67 8.32 7.38 -3.44
C GLN A 67 8.58 6.82 -2.03
N ARG A 68 8.11 7.58 -1.03
CA ARG A 68 8.25 7.25 0.39
C ARG A 68 7.23 6.21 0.82
N ILE A 69 7.69 5.18 1.51
CA ILE A 69 6.84 4.29 2.32
C ILE A 69 6.67 4.94 3.68
N TRP A 70 5.43 5.17 4.11
CA TRP A 70 5.11 5.79 5.39
C TRP A 70 5.09 4.76 6.52
N GLY A 71 4.83 3.49 6.21
CA GLY A 71 4.93 2.38 7.13
C GLY A 71 4.24 1.12 6.63
N ARG A 72 4.38 0.05 7.40
CA ARG A 72 3.74 -1.25 7.16
C ARG A 72 2.40 -1.33 7.87
N VAL A 73 1.39 -1.86 7.19
CA VAL A 73 0.09 -2.18 7.78
C VAL A 73 0.23 -3.42 8.65
N VAL A 74 -0.08 -3.31 9.94
CA VAL A 74 0.09 -4.39 10.94
C VAL A 74 -1.22 -4.98 11.43
N ARG A 75 -2.35 -4.29 11.22
CA ARG A 75 -3.67 -4.78 11.63
C ARG A 75 -4.78 -4.15 10.80
N LEU A 76 -5.78 -4.97 10.50
CA LEU A 76 -7.07 -4.56 9.98
C LEU A 76 -8.10 -4.67 11.12
N ARG A 77 -8.87 -3.61 11.39
CA ARG A 77 -10.09 -3.73 12.19
C ARG A 77 -11.28 -3.65 11.25
N LYS A 78 -11.91 -4.80 11.00
CA LYS A 78 -13.23 -4.83 10.35
C LYS A 78 -14.24 -4.27 11.34
N ASN A 79 -15.07 -3.33 10.90
CA ASN A 79 -16.25 -2.98 11.69
C ASN A 79 -17.17 -4.21 11.63
N LEU A 80 -17.35 -4.86 12.79
CA LEU A 80 -18.35 -5.91 12.99
C LEU A 80 -19.70 -5.27 13.25
#